data_AF-R9IXJ1-F1
#
_entry.id   AF-R9IXJ1-F1
#
_cell.length_a   1.000
_cell.length_b   1.000
_cell.length_c   1.000
_cell.angle_alpha   90.00
_cell.angle_beta   90.00
_cell.angle_gamma   90.00
#
_symmetry.space_group_name_H-M   'P 1'
#
loop_
_entity.id
_entity.type
_entity.pdbx_description
1 polymer ?
#
loop_
_entity_poly.entity_id
_entity_poly.type
_entity_poly.pdbx_seq_one_letter_code
_entity_poly.pdbx_strand_id
1 'polypeptide(L)'
;MALKIVYKICCGIDVHKTFVVACIASTNSKGVTTYESHRFSTYTKGLKDLLQWLLDRNCKDVCMESTGKYWIPVYNILENDCTIVLAHPKYVKAIRGKKTDKKDAKWIADLFKHDLVAGSFMPPPLTFVSSATLCVTVSN
;
A
#
# COMPACT_ATOMS: atom_id res chain seq x y z
N MET A 1 4.24 -24.90 -3.88
CA MET A 1 5.15 -23.78 -3.54
C MET A 1 4.37 -22.81 -2.66
N ALA A 2 4.81 -22.60 -1.42
CA ALA A 2 4.19 -21.60 -0.54
C ALA A 2 4.87 -20.25 -0.78
N LEU A 3 4.10 -19.20 -1.05
CA LEU A 3 4.62 -17.84 -1.19
C LEU A 3 5.13 -17.36 0.18
N LYS A 4 6.35 -16.83 0.22
CA LYS A 4 6.96 -16.28 1.45
C LYS A 4 6.17 -15.05 1.89
N ILE A 5 5.88 -14.96 3.18
CA ILE A 5 5.27 -13.77 3.79
C ILE A 5 6.41 -12.85 4.21
N VAL A 6 6.48 -11.69 3.58
CA VAL A 6 7.50 -10.66 3.84
C VAL A 6 7.00 -9.68 4.88
N TYR A 7 5.75 -9.20 4.72
CA TYR A 7 5.11 -8.31 5.67
C TYR A 7 4.04 -9.06 6.46
N LYS A 8 4.22 -9.14 7.79
CA LYS A 8 3.26 -9.81 8.70
C LYS A 8 1.99 -8.99 8.91
N ILE A 9 2.11 -7.67 8.95
CA ILE A 9 0.99 -6.74 9.08
C ILE A 9 1.20 -5.68 8.00
N CYS A 10 0.29 -5.59 7.04
CA CYS A 10 0.40 -4.62 5.96
C CYS A 10 -0.98 -4.13 5.52
N CYS A 11 -1.03 -2.95 4.90
CA CYS A 11 -2.28 -2.38 4.39
C CYS A 11 -2.26 -2.22 2.88
N GLY A 12 -3.37 -2.53 2.22
CA GLY A 12 -3.67 -2.13 0.85
C GLY A 12 -4.71 -1.02 0.84
N ILE A 13 -4.44 0.09 0.14
CA ILE A 13 -5.34 1.24 0.01
C ILE A 13 -5.74 1.44 -1.45
N ASP A 14 -7.05 1.47 -1.69
CA ASP A 14 -7.64 1.94 -2.93
C ASP A 14 -8.13 3.40 -2.75
N VAL A 15 -7.59 4.30 -3.55
CA VAL A 15 -7.81 5.75 -3.44
C VAL A 15 -8.79 6.19 -4.52
N HIS A 16 -9.96 6.67 -4.10
CA HIS A 16 -10.93 7.30 -4.98
C HIS A 16 -10.95 8.82 -4.78
N LYS A 17 -11.77 9.52 -5.57
CA LYS A 17 -11.89 10.97 -5.52
C LYS A 17 -12.38 11.51 -4.17
N THR A 18 -13.36 10.83 -3.55
CA THR A 18 -14.06 11.33 -2.35
C THR A 18 -13.91 10.45 -1.11
N PHE A 19 -13.40 9.23 -1.29
CA PHE A 19 -13.19 8.27 -0.22
C PHE A 19 -11.98 7.39 -0.52
N VAL A 20 -11.44 6.77 0.53
CA VAL A 20 -10.39 5.76 0.46
C VAL A 20 -10.89 4.49 1.11
N VAL A 21 -10.52 3.35 0.55
CA VAL A 21 -10.81 2.05 1.14
C VAL A 21 -9.49 1.41 1.53
N ALA A 22 -9.30 1.19 2.82
CA ALA A 22 -8.10 0.59 3.36
C ALA A 22 -8.41 -0.83 3.84
N CYS A 23 -7.50 -1.77 3.57
CA CYS A 23 -7.59 -3.14 4.02
C CYS A 23 -6.28 -3.55 4.70
N ILE A 24 -6.33 -3.85 5.98
CA ILE A 24 -5.19 -4.41 6.73
C ILE A 24 -5.24 -5.93 6.59
N ALA A 25 -4.13 -6.51 6.16
CA ALA A 25 -3.86 -7.94 6.24
C ALA A 25 -2.93 -8.19 7.44
N SER A 26 -3.34 -9.06 8.36
CA SER A 26 -2.54 -9.47 9.51
C SER A 26 -2.36 -10.98 9.50
N THR A 27 -1.11 -11.43 9.40
CA THR A 27 -0.75 -12.84 9.37
C THR A 27 -0.24 -13.28 10.74
N ASN A 28 -0.88 -14.30 11.32
CA ASN A 28 -0.44 -14.90 12.56
C ASN A 28 0.77 -15.83 12.38
N SER A 29 1.33 -16.33 13.50
CA SER A 29 2.46 -17.27 13.51
C SER A 29 2.17 -18.63 12.86
N LYS A 30 0.89 -18.95 12.60
CA LYS A 30 0.46 -20.17 11.90
C LYS A 30 0.27 -19.94 10.38
N GLY A 31 0.60 -18.75 9.87
CA GLY A 31 0.45 -18.41 8.45
C GLY A 31 -0.99 -18.07 8.02
N VAL A 32 -1.94 -17.98 8.95
CA VAL A 32 -3.32 -17.60 8.65
C VAL A 32 -3.41 -16.07 8.62
N THR A 33 -3.90 -15.54 7.50
CA THR A 33 -4.08 -14.09 7.29
C THR A 33 -5.52 -13.69 7.54
N THR A 34 -5.72 -12.72 8.42
CA THR A 34 -7.01 -12.05 8.63
C THR A 34 -7.02 -10.70 7.91
N TYR A 35 -8.22 -10.25 7.53
CA TYR A 35 -8.40 -9.01 6.79
C TYR A 35 -9.41 -8.13 7.49
N GLU A 36 -9.04 -6.88 7.72
CA GLU A 36 -9.94 -5.85 8.22
C GLU A 36 -10.02 -4.75 7.17
N SER A 37 -11.23 -4.41 6.71
CA SER A 37 -11.43 -3.37 5.69
C SER A 37 -12.29 -2.25 6.22
N HIS A 38 -11.86 -1.01 6.05
CA HIS A 38 -12.61 0.17 6.46
C HIS A 38 -12.59 1.25 5.37
N ARG A 39 -13.66 2.06 5.32
CA ARG A 39 -13.79 3.18 4.37
C ARG A 39 -13.61 4.49 5.11
N PHE A 40 -12.77 5.38 4.58
CA PHE A 40 -12.53 6.70 5.13
C PHE A 40 -12.78 7.77 4.07
N SER A 41 -12.92 9.02 4.51
CA SER A 41 -13.02 10.16 3.62
C SER A 41 -11.64 10.66 3.18
N THR A 42 -11.53 11.24 1.97
CA THR A 42 -10.31 11.89 1.48
C THR A 42 -10.07 13.29 2.09
N TYR A 43 -10.98 13.81 2.92
CA TYR A 43 -10.74 15.05 3.66
C TYR A 43 -9.76 14.83 4.81
N THR A 44 -9.03 15.87 5.21
CA THR A 44 -7.97 15.81 6.24
C THR A 44 -8.39 15.08 7.52
N LYS A 45 -9.62 15.29 8.00
CA LYS A 45 -10.13 14.56 9.17
C LYS A 45 -10.20 13.05 8.93
N GLY A 46 -10.78 12.63 7.80
CA GLY A 46 -10.89 11.23 7.44
C GLY A 46 -9.53 10.55 7.20
N LEU A 47 -8.55 11.29 6.68
CA LEU A 47 -7.18 10.77 6.50
C LEU A 47 -6.42 10.67 7.82
N LYS A 48 -6.67 11.56 8.79
CA LYS A 48 -6.18 11.41 10.16
C LYS A 48 -6.83 10.21 10.87
N ASP A 49 -8.12 10.00 10.66
CA ASP A 49 -8.83 8.83 11.19
C ASP A 49 -8.27 7.52 10.58
N LEU A 50 -7.93 7.53 9.29
CA LEU A 50 -7.22 6.43 8.63
C LEU A 50 -5.85 6.17 9.28
N LEU A 51 -5.05 7.22 9.49
CA LEU A 51 -3.74 7.10 10.11
C LEU A 51 -3.84 6.51 11.52
N GLN A 52 -4.75 7.03 12.35
CA GLN A 52 -4.98 6.50 13.69
C GLN A 52 -5.39 5.02 13.63
N TRP A 53 -6.29 4.66 12.72
CA TRP A 53 -6.71 3.27 12.53
C TRP A 53 -5.56 2.34 12.15
N LEU A 54 -4.61 2.79 11.32
CA LEU A 54 -3.40 2.03 10.97
C LEU A 54 -2.48 1.84 12.19
N LEU A 55 -2.23 2.92 12.95
CA LEU A 55 -1.37 2.91 14.14
C LEU A 55 -1.93 2.00 15.23
N ASP A 56 -3.25 2.02 15.45
CA ASP A 56 -3.93 1.16 16.44
C ASP A 56 -3.73 -0.33 16.15
N ARG A 57 -3.57 -0.72 14.87
CA ARG A 57 -3.27 -2.10 14.45
C ARG A 57 -1.78 -2.38 14.28
N ASN A 58 -0.90 -1.42 14.63
CA ASN A 58 0.54 -1.50 14.39
C ASN A 58 0.89 -1.78 12.92
N CYS A 59 0.09 -1.24 11.99
CA CYS A 59 0.28 -1.40 10.56
C CYS A 59 1.05 -0.20 9.99
N LYS A 60 2.36 -0.37 9.80
CA LYS A 60 3.24 0.69 9.27
C LYS A 60 3.50 0.57 7.77
N ASP A 61 3.46 -0.65 7.25
CA ASP A 61 3.69 -0.92 5.83
C ASP A 61 2.38 -0.77 5.06
N VAL A 62 2.34 0.21 4.15
CA VAL A 62 1.13 0.57 3.41
C VAL A 62 1.44 0.56 1.92
N CYS A 63 0.62 -0.13 1.14
CA CYS A 63 0.68 -0.12 -0.31
C CYS A 63 -0.57 0.57 -0.86
N MET A 64 -0.39 1.52 -1.78
CA MET A 64 -1.52 2.21 -2.41
C MET A 64 -1.40 2.24 -3.94
N GLU A 65 -2.52 2.14 -4.62
CA GLU A 65 -2.57 2.25 -6.08
C GLU A 65 -2.31 3.70 -6.53
N SER A 66 -1.32 3.91 -7.41
CA SER A 66 -0.94 5.24 -7.91
C SER A 66 -1.86 5.75 -9.03
N THR A 67 -3.18 5.57 -8.91
CA THR A 67 -4.14 5.97 -9.95
C THR A 67 -4.50 7.45 -9.85
N GLY A 68 -4.03 8.23 -10.84
CA GLY A 68 -4.30 9.67 -10.94
C GLY A 68 -3.52 10.50 -9.92
N LYS A 69 -4.10 11.63 -9.48
CA LYS A 69 -3.47 12.60 -8.56
C LYS A 69 -3.96 12.51 -7.11
N TYR A 70 -4.89 11.60 -6.80
CA TYR A 70 -5.60 11.57 -5.52
C TYR A 70 -4.80 10.91 -4.40
N TRP A 71 -3.74 10.17 -4.72
CA TRP A 71 -2.85 9.57 -3.73
C TRP A 71 -1.96 10.60 -3.02
N ILE A 72 -1.68 11.76 -3.64
CA ILE A 72 -0.80 12.81 -3.10
C ILE A 72 -1.25 13.29 -1.70
N PRO A 73 -2.51 13.71 -1.47
CA PRO A 73 -2.94 14.13 -0.13
C PRO A 73 -2.93 12.98 0.90
N VAL A 74 -3.11 11.74 0.47
CA VAL A 74 -3.02 10.56 1.35
C VAL A 74 -1.56 10.35 1.76
N TYR A 75 -0.65 10.37 0.79
CA TYR A 75 0.78 10.25 1.00
C TYR A 75 1.30 11.30 2.00
N ASN A 76 0.99 12.58 1.78
CA ASN A 76 1.46 13.67 2.63
C ASN A 76 1.06 13.56 4.10
N ILE A 77 -0.06 12.89 4.41
CA ILE A 77 -0.51 12.71 5.80
C ILE A 77 0.12 11.47 6.42
N LEU A 78 0.30 10.40 5.64
CA LEU A 78 0.77 9.12 6.14
C LEU A 78 2.31 8.99 6.14
N GLU A 79 3.04 9.78 5.34
CA GLU A 79 4.49 9.60 5.10
C GLU A 79 5.37 9.72 6.36
N ASN A 80 4.91 10.44 7.38
CA ASN A 80 5.68 10.65 8.61
C ASN A 80 5.68 9.43 9.54
N ASP A 81 4.62 8.62 9.48
CA ASP A 81 4.36 7.53 10.43
C ASP A 81 4.32 6.14 9.78
N CYS A 82 4.13 6.08 8.47
CA CYS A 82 3.98 4.84 7.70
C CYS A 82 4.98 4.78 6.54
N THR A 83 5.46 3.58 6.23
CA THR A 83 6.25 3.29 5.03
C THR A 83 5.29 3.01 3.88
N ILE A 84 5.25 3.92 2.91
CA ILE A 84 4.27 3.86 1.83
C ILE A 84 4.93 3.41 0.53
N VAL A 85 4.33 2.38 -0.08
CA VAL A 85 4.69 1.86 -1.39
C VAL A 85 3.62 2.26 -2.39
N LEU A 86 4.01 3.09 -3.36
CA LEU A 86 3.18 3.38 -4.52
C LEU A 86 3.28 2.22 -5.51
N ALA A 87 2.12 1.63 -5.81
CA ALA A 87 2.00 0.54 -6.75
C ALA A 87 1.48 1.04 -8.10
N HIS A 88 2.19 0.72 -9.18
CA HIS A 88 1.75 1.08 -10.51
C HIS A 88 0.48 0.27 -10.88
N PRO A 89 -0.61 0.90 -11.36
CA PRO A 89 -1.91 0.27 -11.58
C PRO A 89 -1.85 -0.98 -12.45
N LYS A 90 -0.92 -1.02 -13.42
CA LYS A 90 -0.66 -2.20 -14.27
C LYS A 90 -0.40 -3.50 -13.48
N TYR A 91 0.25 -3.42 -12.32
CA TYR A 91 0.63 -4.59 -11.52
C TYR A 91 -0.38 -4.94 -10.42
N VAL A 92 -1.17 -3.96 -9.96
CA VAL A 92 -2.21 -4.15 -8.94
C VAL A 92 -3.61 -4.33 -9.52
N LYS A 93 -3.77 -4.22 -10.85
CA LYS A 93 -5.06 -4.41 -11.51
C LYS A 93 -5.57 -5.84 -11.31
N ALA A 94 -6.66 -5.98 -10.56
CA ALA A 94 -7.35 -7.25 -10.40
C ALA A 94 -7.81 -7.83 -11.76
N ILE A 95 -7.80 -9.16 -11.87
CA ILE A 95 -8.27 -9.90 -13.04
C ILE A 95 -9.76 -9.59 -13.29
N ARG A 96 -10.15 -9.39 -14.56
CA ARG A 96 -11.48 -8.92 -15.00
C ARG A 96 -12.61 -9.74 -14.35
N GLY A 97 -13.55 -9.07 -13.66
CA GLY A 97 -14.69 -9.66 -12.94
C GLY A 97 -15.49 -8.62 -12.13
N LYS A 98 -16.28 -9.06 -11.12
CA LYS A 98 -17.04 -8.17 -10.18
C LYS A 98 -16.09 -7.39 -9.27
N LYS A 99 -15.51 -6.31 -9.79
CA LYS A 99 -14.68 -5.33 -9.09
C LYS A 99 -15.49 -4.63 -7.99
N THR A 100 -14.92 -4.53 -6.80
CA THR A 100 -15.49 -3.76 -5.67
C THR A 100 -14.33 -3.18 -4.89
N ASP A 101 -14.42 -1.92 -4.49
CA ASP A 101 -13.34 -1.19 -3.78
C ASP A 101 -12.73 -2.00 -2.60
N LYS A 102 -13.57 -2.74 -1.85
CA LYS A 102 -13.10 -3.60 -0.74
C LYS A 102 -12.24 -4.79 -1.20
N LYS A 103 -12.60 -5.39 -2.33
CA LYS A 103 -11.83 -6.50 -2.92
C LYS A 103 -10.53 -6.01 -3.53
N ASP A 104 -10.53 -4.82 -4.10
CA ASP A 104 -9.32 -4.21 -4.68
C ASP A 104 -8.31 -3.87 -3.57
N ALA A 105 -8.76 -3.22 -2.49
CA ALA A 105 -7.92 -2.96 -1.32
C ALA A 105 -7.35 -4.26 -0.71
N LYS A 106 -8.17 -5.32 -0.60
CA LYS A 106 -7.71 -6.63 -0.14
C LYS A 106 -6.67 -7.23 -1.10
N TRP A 107 -6.91 -7.15 -2.40
CA TRP A 107 -5.99 -7.65 -3.43
C TRP A 107 -4.63 -6.97 -3.37
N ILE A 108 -4.62 -5.64 -3.18
CA ILE A 108 -3.38 -4.87 -2.99
C ILE A 108 -2.62 -5.37 -1.75
N ALA A 109 -3.31 -5.56 -0.62
CA ALA A 109 -2.69 -6.11 0.59
C ALA A 109 -2.13 -7.52 0.38
N ASP A 110 -2.83 -8.36 -0.38
CA ASP A 110 -2.40 -9.71 -0.72
C ASP A 110 -1.16 -9.78 -1.62
N LEU A 111 -1.04 -8.86 -2.57
CA LEU A 111 0.17 -8.75 -3.39
C LEU A 111 1.33 -8.19 -2.57
N PHE A 112 1.06 -7.18 -1.74
CA PHE A 112 2.07 -6.49 -0.95
C PHE A 112 2.66 -7.39 0.14
N LYS A 113 1.86 -8.21 0.82
CA LYS A 113 2.36 -9.13 1.87
C LYS A 113 3.43 -10.11 1.37
N HIS A 114 3.40 -10.44 0.08
CA HIS A 114 4.32 -11.35 -0.59
C HIS A 114 5.44 -10.63 -1.34
N ASP A 115 5.52 -9.29 -1.24
CA ASP A 115 6.48 -8.45 -1.95
C ASP A 115 6.39 -8.62 -3.49
N LEU A 116 5.20 -9.01 -3.98
CA LEU A 116 4.91 -9.18 -5.41
C LEU A 116 4.61 -7.85 -6.10
N VAL A 117 4.37 -6.80 -5.32
CA VAL A 117 4.32 -5.43 -5.79
C VAL A 117 5.71 -4.84 -5.64
N ALA A 118 6.51 -4.90 -6.70
CA ALA A 118 7.68 -4.03 -6.78
C ALA A 118 7.17 -2.59 -6.74
N GLY A 119 7.43 -1.88 -5.64
CA GLY A 119 7.11 -0.46 -5.56
C GLY A 119 7.63 0.24 -6.79
N SER A 120 6.81 1.06 -7.44
CA SER A 120 7.34 1.98 -8.45
C SER A 120 8.35 2.86 -7.71
N PHE A 121 9.64 2.63 -8.00
CA PHE A 121 10.79 3.27 -7.37
C PHE A 121 10.50 4.75 -7.11
N MET A 122 10.25 5.10 -5.85
CA MET A 122 10.12 6.48 -5.43
C MET A 122 11.47 6.83 -4.80
N PRO A 123 12.29 7.70 -5.42
CA PRO A 123 13.58 8.04 -4.87
C PRO A 123 13.37 8.61 -3.47
N PRO A 124 14.23 8.25 -2.49
CA PRO A 124 14.13 8.79 -1.14
C PRO A 124 14.15 10.33 -1.21
N PRO A 125 13.48 11.03 -0.26
CA PRO A 125 13.55 12.48 -0.17
C PRO A 125 15.02 12.89 -0.20
N LEU A 126 15.36 13.77 -1.14
CA LEU A 126 16.72 14.15 -1.53
C LEU A 126 17.57 14.58 -0.32
N THR A 127 18.20 13.65 0.38
CA THR A 127 19.47 13.92 1.02
C THR A 127 20.50 13.96 -0.11
N PHE A 128 20.83 15.17 -0.57
CA PHE A 128 21.99 15.42 -1.40
C PHE A 128 23.23 14.86 -0.71
N VAL A 129 23.62 13.64 -1.06
CA VAL A 129 24.98 13.17 -0.90
C VAL A 129 25.41 12.57 -2.23
N SER A 130 26.29 13.34 -2.85
CA SER A 130 27.05 13.04 -4.05
C SER A 130 27.50 11.57 -4.08
N SER A 131 27.03 10.81 -5.07
CA SER A 131 27.88 10.41 -6.20
C SER A 131 27.12 9.38 -7.03
N ALA A 132 27.20 9.55 -8.34
CA ALA A 132 26.62 8.69 -9.34
C ALA A 132 27.06 7.22 -9.16
N THR A 133 26.10 6.29 -9.14
CA THR A 133 26.23 5.00 -9.85
C THR A 133 24.84 4.53 -10.26
N LEU A 134 24.50 4.88 -11.50
CA LEU A 134 23.50 4.22 -12.32
C LEU A 134 23.97 2.81 -12.65
N CYS A 135 23.12 1.80 -12.47
CA CYS A 135 22.96 0.64 -13.37
C CYS A 135 21.80 -0.20 -12.83
N VAL A 136 20.59 -0.12 -13.38
CA VAL A 136 20.12 -0.99 -14.46
C VAL A 136 20.79 -2.37 -14.46
N THR A 137 20.07 -3.37 -13.96
CA THR A 137 20.03 -4.69 -14.62
C THR A 137 18.64 -5.27 -14.47
N VAL A 138 17.91 -5.18 -15.59
CA VAL A 138 16.92 -6.16 -16.02
C VAL A 138 17.64 -7.50 -16.25
N SER A 139 16.88 -8.60 -16.09
CA SER A 139 17.18 -10.00 -16.44
C SER A 139 17.99 -10.83 -15.45
N ASN A 140 17.33 -11.83 -14.85
CA ASN A 140 17.32 -13.17 -15.43
C ASN A 140 15.98 -13.85 -15.14
#